data_AF-A0AAN7ZS92-F1
#
_entry.id   AF-A0AAN7ZS92-F1
#
_cell.length_a   1.000
_cell.length_b   1.000
_cell.length_c   1.000
_cell.angle_alpha   90.00
_cell.angle_beta   90.00
_cell.angle_gamma   90.00
#
_symmetry.space_group_name_H-M   'P 1'
#
loop_
_entity.id
_entity.type
_entity.pdbx_description
1 polymer ?
#
loop_
_entity_poly.entity_id
_entity_poly.type
_entity_poly.pdbx_seq_one_letter_code
_entity_poly.pdbx_strand_id
1 'polypeptide(L)'
;MHNAIIQSGSVLTQSLIMPRNDSIKYAFLFGEAMNCRMDTNKNLRNCLLNKTADDIVKGQLTFSAIDPSYTPFRPSIEENRPDAFLGQNPIELINSNDLADIPIMIGLVRNEG
;
A
#
# COMPACT_ATOMS: atom_id res chain seq x y z
N MET A 1 -14.41 18.26 5.20
CA MET A 1 -15.41 17.30 4.69
C MET A 1 -16.47 17.13 5.77
N HIS A 2 -17.72 16.89 5.41
CA HIS A 2 -18.82 16.81 6.39
C HIS A 2 -19.39 15.40 6.55
N ASN A 3 -19.28 14.53 5.54
CA ASN A 3 -19.78 13.16 5.53
C ASN A 3 -18.88 12.29 4.62
N ALA A 4 -18.99 10.96 4.72
CA ALA A 4 -18.33 10.01 3.81
C ALA A 4 -19.29 8.90 3.31
N ILE A 5 -19.08 8.45 2.08
CA ILE A 5 -19.75 7.28 1.48
C ILE A 5 -18.68 6.29 1.04
N ILE A 6 -18.82 5.03 1.44
CA ILE A 6 -17.85 3.96 1.20
C ILE A 6 -18.59 2.78 0.54
N GLN A 7 -18.27 2.46 -0.71
CA GLN A 7 -18.96 1.40 -1.47
C GLN A 7 -17.96 0.31 -1.84
N SER A 8 -18.25 -0.93 -1.41
CA SER A 8 -17.50 -2.14 -1.80
C SER A 8 -15.99 -2.10 -1.48
N GLY A 9 -15.61 -1.43 -0.39
CA GLY A 9 -14.22 -1.38 0.06
C GLY A 9 -14.13 -0.80 1.47
N SER A 10 -13.07 -1.10 2.20
CA SER A 10 -12.80 -0.46 3.49
C SER A 10 -11.32 -0.61 3.86
N VAL A 11 -10.86 0.19 4.81
CA VAL A 11 -9.51 0.01 5.39
C VAL A 11 -9.35 -1.33 6.13
N LEU A 12 -10.47 -1.97 6.50
CA LEU A 12 -10.52 -3.27 7.16
C LEU A 12 -10.47 -4.44 6.17
N THR A 13 -10.49 -4.18 4.86
CA THR A 13 -10.34 -5.22 3.84
C THR A 13 -9.00 -5.92 4.03
N GLN A 14 -9.05 -7.26 4.13
CA GLN A 14 -7.86 -8.06 4.38
C GLN A 14 -6.79 -7.76 3.33
N SER A 15 -5.55 -7.60 3.78
CA SER A 15 -4.39 -7.36 2.92
C SER A 15 -4.46 -6.06 2.11
N LEU A 16 -5.28 -5.07 2.45
CA LEU A 16 -5.23 -3.76 1.78
C LEU A 16 -4.05 -2.90 2.27
N ILE A 17 -3.75 -2.95 3.57
CA ILE A 17 -2.68 -2.15 4.19
C ILE A 17 -1.47 -3.04 4.43
N MET A 18 -0.30 -2.58 3.99
CA MET A 18 0.96 -3.30 4.20
C MET A 18 1.71 -2.76 5.43
N PRO A 19 2.11 -3.61 6.39
CA PRO A 19 3.00 -3.19 7.46
C PRO A 19 4.32 -2.63 6.92
N ARG A 20 4.91 -1.65 7.61
CA ARG A 20 6.15 -0.96 7.16
C ARG A 20 7.27 -1.92 6.79
N ASN A 21 7.55 -2.90 7.65
CA ASN A 21 8.67 -3.82 7.42
C ASN A 21 8.40 -4.74 6.22
N ASP A 22 7.13 -5.07 5.96
CA ASP A 22 6.75 -5.88 4.83
C ASP A 22 6.79 -5.07 3.53
N SER A 23 6.43 -3.78 3.56
CA SER A 23 6.57 -2.90 2.38
C SER A 23 8.02 -2.67 1.98
N ILE A 24 8.93 -2.57 2.95
CA ILE A 24 10.37 -2.51 2.68
C ILE A 24 10.84 -3.81 2.01
N LYS A 25 10.52 -4.98 2.58
CA LYS A 25 10.89 -6.28 1.98
C LYS A 25 10.31 -6.44 0.57
N TYR A 26 9.04 -6.08 0.40
CA TYR A 26 8.34 -6.12 -0.88
C TYR A 26 9.03 -5.26 -1.94
N ALA A 27 9.47 -4.06 -1.58
CA ALA A 27 10.22 -3.19 -2.48
C ALA A 27 11.55 -3.80 -2.93
N PHE A 28 12.27 -4.50 -2.05
CA PHE A 28 13.49 -5.22 -2.44
C PHE A 28 13.23 -6.41 -3.36
N LEU A 29 12.16 -7.17 -3.11
CA LEU A 29 11.76 -8.28 -4.01
C LEU A 29 11.41 -7.75 -5.41
N PHE A 30 10.63 -6.65 -5.47
CA PHE A 30 10.33 -5.99 -6.73
C PHE A 30 11.61 -5.46 -7.41
N GLY A 31 12.51 -4.86 -6.63
CA GLY A 31 13.81 -4.40 -7.09
C GLY A 31 14.63 -5.52 -7.73
N GLU A 32 14.71 -6.68 -7.09
CA GLU A 32 15.40 -7.86 -7.62
C GLU A 32 14.80 -8.31 -8.96
N ALA A 33 13.47 -8.40 -9.07
CA ALA A 33 12.79 -8.72 -10.33
C ALA A 33 13.08 -7.69 -11.44
N MET A 34 13.39 -6.44 -11.08
CA MET A 34 13.76 -5.36 -11.98
C MET A 34 15.27 -5.26 -12.27
N ASN A 35 16.05 -6.28 -11.88
CA ASN A 35 17.52 -6.29 -11.95
C ASN A 35 18.18 -5.15 -11.15
N CYS A 36 17.58 -4.81 -10.00
CA CYS A 36 18.03 -3.80 -9.05
C CYS A 36 18.26 -4.43 -7.65
N ARG A 37 19.04 -5.50 -7.57
CA ARG A 37 19.44 -6.12 -6.30
C ARG A 37 20.43 -5.19 -5.57
N MET A 38 20.01 -4.64 -4.44
CA MET A 38 20.72 -3.60 -3.69
C MET A 38 20.65 -3.85 -2.19
N ASP A 39 21.62 -3.34 -1.42
CA ASP A 39 21.67 -3.57 0.04
C ASP A 39 21.01 -2.45 0.86
N THR A 40 20.67 -1.32 0.24
CA THR A 40 20.12 -0.15 0.92
C THR A 40 18.94 0.46 0.18
N ASN A 41 18.00 1.05 0.92
CA ASN A 41 16.84 1.75 0.37
C ASN A 41 17.25 2.85 -0.62
N LYS A 42 18.35 3.57 -0.32
CA LYS A 42 18.87 4.64 -1.17
C LYS A 42 19.34 4.10 -2.53
N ASN A 43 20.10 3.00 -2.53
CA ASN A 43 20.62 2.41 -3.76
C ASN A 43 19.51 1.75 -4.58
N LEU A 44 18.58 1.05 -3.92
CA LEU A 44 17.38 0.50 -4.57
C LEU A 44 16.59 1.61 -5.27
N ARG A 45 16.27 2.70 -4.57
CA ARG A 45 15.56 3.86 -5.13
C ARG A 45 16.29 4.43 -6.34
N ASN A 46 17.60 4.66 -6.24
CA ASN A 46 18.37 5.23 -7.34
C ASN A 46 18.39 4.32 -8.56
N CYS A 47 18.46 3.00 -8.36
CA CYS A 47 18.39 2.03 -9.45
C CYS A 47 17.02 2.06 -10.16
N LEU A 48 15.93 2.06 -9.38
CA LEU A 48 14.57 2.12 -9.92
C LEU A 48 14.29 3.45 -10.64
N LEU A 49 14.82 4.57 -10.15
CA LEU A 49 14.69 5.87 -10.81
C LEU A 49 15.45 5.97 -12.14
N ASN A 50 16.41 5.10 -12.39
CA ASN A 50 17.09 5.00 -13.69
C ASN A 50 16.30 4.14 -14.70
N LYS A 51 15.20 3.50 -14.30
CA LYS A 51 14.29 2.79 -15.20
C LYS A 51 13.26 3.76 -15.78
N THR A 52 12.72 3.44 -16.95
CA THR A 52 11.59 4.20 -17.48
C THR A 52 10.31 3.86 -16.71
N ALA A 53 9.32 4.77 -16.73
CA ALA A 53 8.02 4.49 -16.13
C ALA A 53 7.38 3.23 -16.75
N ASP A 54 7.51 3.05 -18.06
CA ASP A 54 7.04 1.87 -18.79
C ASP A 54 7.70 0.58 -18.28
N ASP A 55 9.00 0.60 -18.01
CA ASP A 55 9.70 -0.57 -17.45
C ASP A 55 9.16 -0.92 -16.05
N ILE A 56 8.91 0.09 -15.20
CA ILE A 56 8.37 -0.12 -13.86
C ILE A 56 6.96 -0.72 -13.91
N VAL A 57 6.09 -0.18 -14.77
CA VAL A 57 4.71 -0.67 -14.92
C VAL A 57 4.70 -2.08 -15.52
N LYS A 58 5.51 -2.36 -16.55
CA LYS A 58 5.66 -3.72 -17.10
C LYS A 58 6.22 -4.70 -16.06
N GLY A 59 7.21 -4.25 -15.30
CA GLY A 59 7.78 -4.97 -14.17
C GLY A 59 6.72 -5.38 -13.16
N GLN A 60 5.85 -4.44 -12.77
CA GLN A 60 4.73 -4.70 -11.86
C GLN A 60 3.80 -5.78 -12.40
N LEU A 61 3.42 -5.70 -13.69
CA LEU A 61 2.56 -6.70 -14.32
C LEU A 61 3.21 -8.09 -14.28
N THR A 62 4.52 -8.20 -14.52
CA THR A 62 5.22 -9.49 -14.43
C THR A 62 5.43 -9.97 -12.99
N PHE A 63 5.57 -9.05 -12.03
CA PHE A 63 5.76 -9.36 -10.61
C PHE A 63 4.51 -9.96 -9.96
N SER A 64 3.32 -9.78 -10.56
CA SER A 64 2.06 -10.40 -10.11
C SER A 64 2.08 -11.94 -10.07
N ALA A 65 3.03 -12.60 -10.74
CA ALA A 65 3.25 -14.04 -10.60
C ALA A 65 3.85 -14.44 -9.24
N ILE A 66 4.53 -13.50 -8.57
CA ILE A 66 5.18 -13.68 -7.27
C ILE A 66 4.26 -13.21 -6.14
N ASP A 67 3.45 -12.17 -6.39
CA ASP A 67 2.40 -11.71 -5.48
C ASP A 67 1.01 -11.88 -6.10
N PRO A 68 0.24 -12.90 -5.69
CA PRO A 68 -1.11 -13.13 -6.21
C PRO A 68 -2.15 -12.11 -5.68
N SER A 69 -1.73 -11.11 -4.90
CA SER A 69 -2.61 -10.03 -4.48
C SER A 69 -3.15 -9.27 -5.69
N TYR A 70 -4.45 -8.98 -5.66
CA TYR A 70 -5.09 -8.12 -6.66
C TYR A 70 -4.49 -6.70 -6.70
N THR A 71 -3.83 -6.27 -5.63
CA THR A 71 -3.25 -4.93 -5.50
C THR A 71 -1.80 -5.01 -4.99
N PRO A 72 -0.82 -5.19 -5.89
CA PRO A 72 0.58 -5.43 -5.51
C PRO A 72 1.20 -4.22 -4.81
N PHE A 73 0.99 -3.01 -5.35
CA PHE A 73 1.35 -1.76 -4.69
C PHE A 73 0.12 -1.16 -4.03
N ARG A 74 0.10 -1.20 -2.71
CA ARG A 74 -1.02 -0.78 -1.86
C ARG A 74 -0.54 0.12 -0.73
N PRO A 75 -1.42 0.87 -0.04
CA PRO A 75 -1.00 1.74 1.05
C PRO A 75 -0.21 0.97 2.11
N SER A 76 0.81 1.61 2.69
CA SER A 76 1.62 1.02 3.74
C SER A 76 1.67 1.91 4.96
N ILE A 77 1.87 1.31 6.14
CA ILE A 77 2.15 2.07 7.36
C ILE A 77 3.54 2.71 7.21
N GLU A 78 3.58 4.02 7.37
CA GLU A 78 4.79 4.83 7.22
C GLU A 78 5.56 4.92 8.54
N GLU A 79 6.75 5.50 8.46
CA GLU A 79 7.42 5.93 9.69
C GLU A 79 6.60 7.06 10.31
N ASN A 80 6.37 7.01 11.61
CA ASN A 80 5.61 8.05 12.28
C ASN A 80 6.38 9.38 12.29
N ARG A 81 6.08 10.25 11.32
CA ARG A 81 6.68 11.57 11.10
C ARG A 81 5.58 12.57 10.75
N PRO A 82 5.79 13.89 10.96
CA PRO A 82 4.74 14.89 10.77
C PRO A 82 4.12 14.94 9.36
N ASP A 83 4.86 14.48 8.35
CA ASP A 83 4.48 14.45 6.95
C ASP A 83 3.95 13.08 6.48
N ALA A 84 3.91 12.08 7.37
CA ALA A 84 3.37 10.77 7.05
C ALA A 84 1.84 10.86 6.87
N PHE A 85 1.34 10.24 5.80
CA PHE A 85 -0.10 10.12 5.57
C PHE A 85 -0.71 9.08 6.50
N LEU A 86 -0.07 7.90 6.62
CA LEU A 86 -0.54 6.82 7.48
C LEU A 86 0.59 6.32 8.40
N GLY A 87 0.86 7.06 9.48
CA GLY A 87 1.90 6.73 10.47
C GLY A 87 1.51 5.67 11.50
N GLN A 88 0.24 5.26 11.55
CA GLN A 88 -0.30 4.31 12.53
C GLN A 88 -1.18 3.25 11.85
N ASN A 89 -1.40 2.13 12.52
CA ASN A 89 -2.31 1.11 12.03
C ASN A 89 -3.76 1.65 12.05
N PRO A 90 -4.52 1.57 10.94
CA PRO A 90 -5.91 2.01 10.91
C PRO A 90 -6.82 1.39 11.98
N ILE A 91 -6.56 0.14 12.38
CA ILE A 91 -7.32 -0.52 13.45
C ILE A 91 -7.06 0.17 14.80
N GLU A 92 -5.81 0.61 15.05
CA GLU A 92 -5.46 1.34 16.27
C GLU A 92 -6.14 2.71 16.28
N LEU A 93 -6.17 3.42 15.14
CA LEU A 93 -6.87 4.71 14.99
C LEU A 93 -8.38 4.57 15.23
N ILE A 94 -9.00 3.50 14.73
CA ILE A 94 -10.42 3.20 15.00
C ILE A 94 -10.64 2.96 16.49
N ASN A 95 -9.80 2.14 17.11
CA ASN A 95 -9.95 1.78 18.53
C ASN A 95 -9.69 2.96 19.48
N SER A 96 -8.80 3.88 19.11
CA SER A 96 -8.51 5.09 19.88
C SER A 96 -9.50 6.23 19.62
N ASN A 97 -10.42 6.05 18.66
CA ASN A 97 -11.30 7.10 18.17
C ASN A 97 -10.53 8.34 17.66
N ASP A 98 -9.32 8.13 17.13
CA ASP A 98 -8.48 9.15 16.50
C ASP A 98 -8.79 9.24 15.00
N LEU A 99 -10.05 9.53 14.71
CA LEU A 99 -10.60 9.65 13.36
C LEU A 99 -11.51 10.88 13.29
N ALA A 100 -11.80 11.31 12.06
CA ALA A 100 -12.80 12.35 11.86
C ALA A 100 -14.18 11.86 12.32
N ASP A 101 -14.79 12.59 13.25
CA ASP A 101 -16.16 12.35 13.70
C ASP A 101 -17.16 12.93 12.69
N ILE A 102 -17.49 12.11 11.69
CA ILE A 102 -18.43 12.46 10.62
C ILE A 102 -19.39 11.30 10.32
N PRO A 103 -20.61 11.57 9.83
CA PRO A 103 -21.50 10.52 9.34
C PRO A 103 -20.90 9.71 8.19
N ILE A 104 -21.00 8.38 8.28
CA ILE A 104 -20.52 7.43 7.27
C ILE A 104 -21.69 6.57 6.78
N MET A 105 -21.83 6.45 5.46
CA MET A 105 -22.66 5.44 4.82
C MET A 105 -21.75 4.39 4.16
N ILE A 106 -21.82 3.13 4.59
CA ILE A 106 -21.02 2.03 4.04
C ILE A 106 -21.93 0.90 3.51
N GLY A 107 -21.57 0.30 2.38
CA GLY A 107 -22.34 -0.78 1.76
C GLY A 107 -21.50 -1.72 0.88
N LEU A 108 -22.04 -2.90 0.62
CA LEU A 108 -21.45 -3.97 -0.19
C LEU A 108 -22.47 -4.43 -1.24
N VAL A 109 -22.03 -5.04 -2.33
CA VAL A 109 -22.93 -5.76 -3.25
C VAL A 109 -23.01 -7.24 -2.89
N ARG A 110 -24.05 -7.93 -3.37
CA ARG A 110 -24.26 -9.36 -3.06
C ARG A 110 -23.16 -10.28 -3.60
N ASN A 111 -22.56 -9.92 -4.73
CA ASN A 111 -21.62 -10.74 -5.49
C ASN A 111 -20.33 -9.94 -5.80
N GLU A 112 -19.45 -9.76 -4.81
CA GLU A 112 -18.19 -8.98 -4.93
C GLU A 112 -17.04 -9.76 -5.63
N GLY A 113 -17.16 -11.09 -5.77
CA GLY A 113 -16.10 -11.99 -6.25
C GLY A 113 -16.40 -12.68 -7.57
#